data_AF-A0A359HME9-F1
#
_entry.id   AF-A0A359HME9-F1
#
_cell.length_a   1.000
_cell.length_b   1.000
_cell.length_c   1.000
_cell.angle_alpha   90.00
_cell.angle_beta   90.00
_cell.angle_gamma   90.00
#
_symmetry.space_group_name_H-M   'P 1'
#
loop_
_entity.id
_entity.type
_entity.pdbx_description
1 polymer ?
#
loop_
_entity_poly.entity_id
_entity_poly.type
_entity_poly.pdbx_seq_one_letter_code
_entity_poly.pdbx_strand_id
1 'polypeptide(L)'
;MSVREIHAEIRAFQDQHQSSQESKFIDWFVRLPGFVRRLFLWVLFKNPQLLKEYYGTVLVTSVGMFGIGTGWGIPVPNHSLQLTLGGIGEKPGVVDHRIEVRKYLSVTVSFDHDVIDGAPAARFINRLKKLIESGDGLSD
;
A
#
# COMPACT_ATOMS: atom_id res chain seq x y z
N MET A 1 2.87 -2.80 -20.77
CA MET A 1 1.44 -3.09 -20.55
C MET A 1 0.76 -1.75 -20.55
N SER A 2 -0.22 -1.57 -21.43
CA SER A 2 -0.86 -0.26 -21.61
C SER A 2 -1.71 0.09 -20.39
N VAL A 3 -1.91 1.39 -20.17
CA VAL A 3 -2.76 1.90 -19.07
C VAL A 3 -4.18 1.32 -19.16
N ARG A 4 -4.69 1.15 -20.38
CA ARG A 4 -6.04 0.62 -20.62
C ARG A 4 -6.17 -0.85 -20.23
N GLU A 5 -5.17 -1.67 -20.56
CA GLU A 5 -5.14 -3.08 -20.15
C GLU A 5 -5.12 -3.20 -18.63
N ILE A 6 -4.25 -2.44 -17.95
CA ILE A 6 -4.16 -2.44 -16.49
C ILE A 6 -5.48 -1.99 -15.87
N HIS A 7 -6.09 -0.94 -16.43
CA HIS A 7 -7.38 -0.45 -15.94
C HIS A 7 -8.48 -1.50 -16.08
N ALA A 8 -8.56 -2.18 -17.22
CA ALA A 8 -9.55 -3.22 -17.47
C ALA A 8 -9.36 -4.40 -16.51
N GLU A 9 -8.13 -4.83 -16.28
CA GLU A 9 -7.81 -5.91 -15.34
C GLU A 9 -8.20 -5.56 -13.90
N ILE A 10 -7.85 -4.36 -13.42
CA ILE A 10 -8.22 -3.90 -12.08
C ILE A 10 -9.74 -3.87 -11.91
N ARG A 11 -10.48 -3.37 -12.91
CA ARG A 11 -11.96 -3.32 -12.86
C ARG A 11 -12.58 -4.70 -12.83
N ALA A 12 -12.08 -5.61 -13.66
CA ALA A 12 -12.54 -7.00 -13.67
C ALA A 12 -12.30 -7.68 -12.30
N PHE A 13 -11.18 -7.38 -11.64
CA PHE A 13 -10.88 -7.90 -10.30
C PHE A 13 -11.78 -7.28 -9.22
N GLN A 14 -12.07 -5.98 -9.27
CA GLN A 14 -12.95 -5.30 -8.30
C GLN A 14 -14.40 -5.82 -8.34
N ASP A 15 -14.93 -6.10 -9.53
CA ASP A 15 -16.30 -6.62 -9.68
C ASP A 15 -16.42 -8.05 -9.14
N GLN A 16 -15.34 -8.82 -9.21
CA GLN A 16 -15.24 -10.12 -8.57
C GLN A 16 -14.86 -9.93 -7.09
N HIS A 17 -15.85 -9.67 -6.23
CA HIS A 17 -15.68 -9.72 -4.76
C HIS A 17 -15.36 -11.16 -4.28
N GLN A 18 -14.22 -11.71 -4.69
CA GLN A 18 -13.76 -13.00 -4.22
C GLN A 18 -13.16 -12.84 -2.83
N SER A 19 -13.61 -13.68 -1.89
CA SER A 19 -12.90 -13.92 -0.64
C SER A 19 -11.45 -14.26 -0.99
N SER A 20 -10.49 -13.41 -0.61
CA SER A 20 -9.08 -13.68 -0.83
C SER A 20 -8.69 -14.99 -0.13
N GLN A 21 -7.66 -15.68 -0.64
CA GLN A 21 -7.10 -16.86 0.05
C GLN A 21 -6.74 -16.54 1.51
N GLU A 22 -6.29 -15.32 1.77
CA GLU A 22 -6.04 -14.81 3.13
C GLU A 22 -7.28 -14.83 4.01
N SER A 23 -8.46 -14.45 3.49
CA SER A 23 -9.70 -14.48 4.27
C SER A 23 -10.08 -15.89 4.71
N LYS A 24 -9.85 -16.90 3.87
CA LYS A 24 -10.11 -18.32 4.21
C LYS A 24 -9.12 -18.84 5.24
N PHE A 25 -7.84 -18.45 5.10
CA PHE A 25 -6.81 -18.79 6.09
C PHE A 25 -7.13 -18.18 7.46
N ILE A 26 -7.53 -16.90 7.50
CA ILE A 26 -7.90 -16.20 8.74
C ILE A 26 -9.09 -16.90 9.41
N ASP A 27 -10.16 -17.23 8.67
CA ASP A 27 -11.35 -17.89 9.21
C ASP A 27 -11.01 -19.29 9.80
N TRP A 28 -10.13 -20.04 9.15
CA TRP A 28 -9.62 -21.30 9.70
C TRP A 28 -8.74 -21.07 10.94
N PHE A 29 -7.84 -20.10 10.90
CA PHE A 29 -6.90 -19.80 11.98
C PHE A 29 -7.57 -19.33 13.27
N VAL A 30 -8.62 -18.49 13.17
CA VAL A 30 -9.35 -18.00 14.34
C VAL A 30 -10.16 -19.11 15.04
N ARG A 31 -10.45 -20.22 14.36
CA ARG A 31 -11.13 -21.40 14.94
C ARG A 31 -10.19 -22.33 15.71
N LEU A 32 -8.87 -22.15 15.60
CA LEU A 32 -7.91 -22.98 16.33
C LEU A 32 -7.97 -22.70 17.85
N PRO A 33 -7.77 -23.71 18.70
CA PRO A 33 -7.64 -23.52 20.14
C PRO A 33 -6.54 -22.50 20.48
N GLY A 34 -6.78 -21.66 21.50
CA GLY A 34 -5.93 -20.52 21.81
C GLY A 34 -4.44 -20.86 22.05
N PHE A 35 -4.15 -22.03 22.61
CA PHE A 35 -2.77 -22.47 22.84
C PHE A 35 -2.04 -22.82 21.53
N VAL A 36 -2.73 -23.44 20.56
CA VAL A 36 -2.18 -23.74 19.22
C VAL A 36 -1.92 -22.44 18.47
N ARG A 37 -2.89 -21.52 18.51
CA ARG A 37 -2.76 -20.20 17.89
C ARG A 37 -1.56 -19.43 18.44
N ARG A 38 -1.38 -19.46 19.76
CA ARG A 38 -0.27 -18.79 20.45
C ARG A 38 1.08 -19.41 20.09
N LEU A 39 1.15 -20.75 20.02
CA LEU A 39 2.36 -21.46 19.59
C LEU A 39 2.70 -21.11 18.13
N PHE A 40 1.71 -21.11 17.24
CA PHE A 40 1.88 -20.74 15.84
C PHE A 40 2.42 -19.32 15.69
N LEU A 41 1.78 -18.32 16.34
CA LEU A 41 2.25 -16.93 16.28
C LEU A 41 3.65 -16.80 16.87
N TRP A 42 3.95 -17.48 17.97
CA TRP A 42 5.28 -17.46 18.56
C TRP A 42 6.35 -18.00 17.61
N VAL A 43 6.10 -19.11 16.91
CA VAL A 43 7.02 -19.65 15.88
C VAL A 43 7.16 -18.68 14.71
N LEU A 44 6.05 -18.13 14.22
CA LEU A 44 6.03 -17.17 13.12
C LEU A 44 6.88 -15.93 13.45
N PHE A 45 6.65 -15.29 14.60
CA PHE A 45 7.38 -14.10 15.02
C PHE A 45 8.83 -14.36 15.45
N LYS A 46 9.19 -15.61 15.76
CA LYS A 46 10.58 -16.03 16.02
C LYS A 46 11.42 -16.14 14.77
N ASN A 47 10.81 -16.23 13.58
CA ASN A 47 11.52 -16.40 12.31
C ASN A 47 11.26 -15.22 11.36
N PRO A 48 12.14 -14.20 11.35
CA PRO A 48 12.00 -13.02 10.50
C PRO A 48 11.98 -13.35 8.99
N GLN A 49 12.70 -14.39 8.56
CA GLN A 49 12.72 -14.82 7.17
C GLN A 49 11.34 -15.36 6.75
N LEU A 50 10.70 -16.14 7.62
CA LEU A 50 9.37 -16.71 7.36
C LEU A 50 8.30 -15.62 7.31
N LEU A 51 8.39 -14.62 8.21
CA LEU A 51 7.53 -13.43 8.15
C LEU A 51 7.70 -12.67 6.83
N LYS A 52 8.94 -12.44 6.40
CA LYS A 52 9.23 -11.77 5.13
C LYS A 52 8.69 -12.54 3.92
N GLU A 53 8.82 -13.87 3.92
CA GLU A 53 8.32 -14.70 2.83
C GLU A 53 6.79 -14.66 2.74
N TYR A 54 6.11 -14.64 3.88
CA TYR A 54 4.65 -14.63 3.92
C TYR A 54 4.03 -13.23 3.71
N TYR A 55 4.59 -12.19 4.33
CA TYR A 55 4.02 -10.83 4.31
C TYR A 55 4.73 -9.86 3.35
N GLY A 56 5.89 -10.24 2.80
CA GLY A 56 6.72 -9.34 2.01
C GLY A 56 7.55 -8.38 2.87
N THR A 57 8.11 -7.36 2.23
CA THR A 57 8.98 -6.35 2.87
C THR A 57 8.34 -4.98 2.99
N VAL A 58 7.40 -4.66 2.10
CA VAL A 58 6.71 -3.38 2.03
C VAL A 58 5.22 -3.67 1.93
N LEU A 59 4.45 -3.08 2.83
CA LEU A 59 3.00 -3.16 2.76
C LEU A 59 2.47 -2.04 1.87
N VAL A 60 1.69 -2.40 0.85
CA VAL A 60 0.97 -1.43 0.02
C VAL A 60 -0.53 -1.68 0.18
N THR A 61 -1.28 -0.64 0.51
CA THR A 61 -2.74 -0.71 0.63
C THR A 61 -3.40 0.47 -0.08
N SER A 62 -4.60 0.25 -0.61
CA SER A 62 -5.38 1.27 -1.31
C SER A 62 -6.72 1.47 -0.61
N VAL A 63 -6.90 2.64 0.00
CA VAL A 63 -8.16 3.08 0.62
C VAL A 63 -8.95 4.03 -0.29
N GLY A 64 -8.31 4.56 -1.34
CA GLY A 64 -8.94 5.45 -2.32
C GLY A 64 -10.09 4.82 -3.11
N MET A 65 -10.25 3.49 -3.06
CA MET A 65 -11.39 2.79 -3.67
C MET A 65 -12.71 3.07 -2.95
N PHE A 66 -12.67 3.53 -1.69
CA PHE A 66 -13.85 3.71 -0.84
C PHE A 66 -14.26 5.19 -0.66
N GLY A 67 -13.59 6.14 -1.32
CA GLY A 67 -13.97 7.56 -1.25
C GLY A 67 -13.09 8.50 -2.09
N ILE A 68 -13.61 9.71 -2.34
CA ILE A 68 -13.00 10.76 -3.19
C ILE A 68 -11.96 11.60 -2.43
N GLY A 69 -11.59 11.17 -1.22
CA GLY A 69 -10.85 11.98 -0.23
C GLY A 69 -9.42 11.53 0.04
N THR A 70 -8.67 12.42 0.68
CA THR A 70 -7.39 12.12 1.35
C THR A 70 -7.65 11.21 2.54
N GLY A 71 -7.40 9.91 2.38
CA GLY A 71 -7.40 8.95 3.48
C GLY A 71 -6.00 8.85 4.10
N TRP A 72 -5.95 8.81 5.43
CA TRP A 72 -4.73 8.50 6.17
C TRP A 72 -4.75 7.00 6.52
N GLY A 73 -3.69 6.29 6.16
CA GLY A 73 -3.49 4.92 6.61
C GLY A 73 -2.83 4.91 7.97
N ILE A 74 -3.37 4.12 8.90
CA ILE A 74 -2.70 3.85 10.17
C ILE A 74 -1.63 2.78 9.92
N PRO A 75 -0.37 3.01 10.32
CA PRO A 75 0.66 2.00 10.17
C PRO A 75 0.32 0.75 10.98
N VAL A 76 0.53 -0.42 10.40
CA VAL A 76 0.50 -1.69 11.13
C VAL A 76 1.92 -2.04 11.60
N PRO A 77 2.09 -2.61 12.81
CA PRO A 77 3.42 -2.72 13.46
C PRO A 77 4.42 -3.68 12.78
N ASN A 78 4.01 -4.38 11.73
CA ASN A 78 4.75 -5.53 11.19
C ASN A 78 5.66 -5.21 9.99
N HIS A 79 5.65 -3.98 9.47
CA HIS A 79 6.49 -3.58 8.34
C HIS A 79 7.27 -2.30 8.64
N SER A 80 8.53 -2.25 8.22
CA SER A 80 9.37 -1.05 8.35
C SER A 80 9.00 0.05 7.35
N LEU A 81 8.27 -0.30 6.29
CA LEU A 81 7.73 0.62 5.29
C LEU A 81 6.31 0.21 4.89
N GLN A 82 5.38 1.16 5.01
CA GLN A 82 4.01 1.01 4.54
C GLN A 82 3.59 2.20 3.68
N LEU A 83 2.93 1.90 2.57
CA LEU A 83 2.34 2.86 1.63
C LEU A 83 0.82 2.71 1.64
N THR A 84 0.12 3.80 1.94
CA THR A 84 -1.33 3.86 1.85
C THR A 84 -1.74 4.85 0.76
N LEU A 85 -2.33 4.32 -0.30
CA LEU A 85 -2.86 5.08 -1.43
C LEU A 85 -4.29 5.51 -1.13
N GLY A 86 -4.49 6.82 -1.01
CA GLY A 86 -5.81 7.42 -0.88
C GLY A 86 -6.46 7.70 -2.24
N GLY A 87 -7.51 8.53 -2.24
CA GLY A 87 -8.18 8.94 -3.46
C GLY A 87 -7.36 9.91 -4.31
N ILE A 88 -7.78 10.06 -5.56
CA ILE A 88 -7.33 11.13 -6.46
C ILE A 88 -8.36 12.25 -6.41
N GLY A 89 -7.93 13.45 -6.03
CA GLY A 89 -8.81 14.63 -5.94
C GLY A 89 -8.29 15.80 -6.77
N GLU A 90 -9.18 16.71 -7.15
CA GLU A 90 -8.84 17.92 -7.88
C GLU A 90 -8.56 19.08 -6.92
N LYS A 91 -7.43 19.76 -7.10
CA LYS A 91 -7.03 20.93 -6.30
C LYS A 91 -6.35 21.97 -7.20
N PRO A 92 -6.45 23.27 -6.90
CA PRO A 92 -5.65 24.28 -7.57
C PRO A 92 -4.17 24.08 -7.21
N GLY A 93 -3.30 24.13 -8.22
CA GLY A 93 -1.86 24.08 -8.10
C GLY A 93 -1.20 25.17 -8.95
N VAL A 94 0.05 25.52 -8.62
CA VAL A 94 0.83 26.47 -9.42
C VAL A 94 1.70 25.69 -10.40
N VAL A 95 1.52 25.93 -11.69
CA VAL A 95 2.33 25.36 -12.79
C VAL A 95 2.75 26.52 -13.68
N ASP A 96 4.05 26.65 -13.95
CA ASP A 96 4.60 27.73 -14.80
C ASP A 96 4.04 29.13 -14.45
N HIS A 97 4.00 29.42 -13.15
CA HIS A 97 3.48 30.67 -12.57
C HIS A 97 1.98 30.94 -12.81
N ARG A 98 1.19 29.93 -13.16
CA ARG A 98 -0.27 30.00 -13.33
C ARG A 98 -0.99 29.07 -12.38
N ILE A 99 -2.18 29.47 -11.94
CA ILE A 99 -3.06 28.59 -11.15
C ILE A 99 -3.83 27.70 -12.11
N GLU A 100 -3.65 26.39 -11.99
CA GLU A 100 -4.34 25.38 -12.79
C GLU A 100 -4.96 24.32 -11.90
N VAL A 101 -6.10 23.78 -12.33
CA VAL A 101 -6.70 22.62 -11.65
C VAL A 101 -5.91 21.37 -12.01
N ARG A 102 -5.44 20.64 -10.99
CA ARG A 102 -4.64 19.43 -11.14
C ARG A 102 -5.24 18.29 -10.32
N LYS A 103 -5.00 17.07 -10.79
CA LYS A 103 -5.33 15.84 -10.06
C LYS A 103 -4.17 15.47 -9.13
N TYR A 104 -4.47 15.27 -7.85
CA TYR A 104 -3.50 14.89 -6.84
C TYR A 104 -3.88 13.54 -6.25
N LEU A 105 -2.95 12.58 -6.31
CA LEU A 105 -3.03 11.33 -5.56
C LEU A 105 -2.60 11.58 -4.12
N SER A 106 -3.46 11.21 -3.16
CA SER A 106 -3.08 11.21 -1.75
C SER A 106 -2.24 9.97 -1.44
N VAL A 107 -1.04 10.15 -0.90
CA VAL A 107 -0.18 9.04 -0.47
C VAL A 107 0.29 9.29 0.96
N THR A 108 0.00 8.34 1.85
CA THR A 108 0.56 8.31 3.21
C THR A 108 1.70 7.30 3.22
N VAL A 109 2.89 7.72 3.66
CA VAL A 109 4.04 6.84 3.81
C VAL A 109 4.41 6.76 5.28
N SER A 110 4.44 5.55 5.83
CA SER A 110 4.87 5.29 7.21
C SER A 110 6.20 4.55 7.20
N PHE A 111 7.12 5.01 8.03
CA PHE A 111 8.44 4.41 8.21
C PHE A 111 8.64 4.07 9.69
N ASP A 112 9.31 2.96 9.94
CA ASP A 112 9.89 2.68 11.24
C ASP A 112 11.17 3.52 11.42
N HIS A 113 11.10 4.52 12.31
CA HIS A 113 12.20 5.45 12.56
C HIS A 113 13.35 4.84 13.39
N ASP A 114 13.14 3.67 14.01
CA ASP A 114 14.24 2.94 14.65
C ASP A 114 15.17 2.31 13.60
N VAL A 115 14.66 2.14 12.37
CA VAL A 115 15.37 1.52 11.26
C VAL A 115 15.71 2.52 10.15
N ILE A 116 14.89 3.55 9.94
CA ILE A 116 14.97 4.45 8.79
C ILE A 116 15.04 5.92 9.23
N ASP A 117 16.16 6.57 8.90
CA ASP A 117 16.36 8.00 9.13
C ASP A 117 15.56 8.89 8.16
N GLY A 118 15.39 10.16 8.52
CA GLY A 118 14.66 11.14 7.71
C GLY A 118 15.29 11.42 6.34
N ALA A 119 16.62 11.47 6.24
CA ALA A 119 17.30 11.75 4.97
C ALA A 119 17.09 10.65 3.90
N PRO A 120 17.33 9.35 4.17
CA PRO A 120 17.00 8.28 3.22
C PRO A 120 15.49 8.21 2.92
N ALA A 121 14.62 8.40 3.92
CA ALA A 121 13.18 8.45 3.69
C ALA A 121 12.78 9.57 2.70
N ALA A 122 13.29 10.78 2.88
CA ALA A 122 13.01 11.91 2.00
C ALA A 122 13.49 11.66 0.55
N ARG A 123 14.68 11.06 0.38
CA ARG A 123 15.18 10.68 -0.96
C ARG A 123 14.30 9.63 -1.62
N PHE A 124 13.88 8.62 -0.87
CA PHE A 124 12.96 7.59 -1.35
C PHE A 124 11.63 8.18 -1.81
N ILE A 125 10.99 9.01 -0.98
CA ILE A 125 9.69 9.64 -1.30
C ILE A 125 9.82 10.53 -2.54
N ASN A 126 10.88 11.33 -2.64
CA ASN A 126 11.10 12.19 -3.81
C ASN A 126 11.31 11.37 -5.09
N ARG A 127 12.03 10.25 -5.02
CA ARG A 127 12.19 9.35 -6.16
C ARG A 127 10.87 8.71 -6.54
N LEU A 128 10.13 8.16 -5.57
CA LEU A 128 8.83 7.55 -5.78
C LEU A 128 7.85 8.52 -6.44
N LYS A 129 7.77 9.75 -5.93
CA LYS A 129 6.95 10.83 -6.52
C LYS A 129 7.27 11.03 -8.01
N LYS A 130 8.55 11.20 -8.34
CA LYS A 130 8.99 11.43 -9.73
C LYS A 130 8.60 10.28 -10.66
N LEU A 131 8.78 9.03 -10.20
CA LEU A 131 8.43 7.84 -10.97
C LEU A 131 6.91 7.76 -11.24
N ILE A 132 6.10 8.07 -10.23
CA ILE A 132 4.63 8.09 -10.38
C ILE A 132 4.21 9.21 -11.35
N GLU A 133 4.76 10.42 -11.18
CA GLU A 133 4.42 11.58 -12.02
C GLU A 133 4.86 11.40 -13.48
N SER A 134 5.94 10.65 -13.74
CA SER A 134 6.39 10.33 -15.10
C SER A 134 5.72 9.11 -15.72
N GLY A 135 4.90 8.36 -14.97
CA GLY A 135 4.34 7.09 -15.43
C GLY A 135 5.40 6.03 -15.72
N ASP A 136 6.51 6.04 -14.98
CA ASP A 136 7.63 5.12 -15.22
C ASP A 136 7.17 3.64 -15.20
N GLY A 137 7.58 2.87 -16.20
CA GLY A 137 7.18 1.46 -16.36
C GLY A 137 5.83 1.23 -17.06
N LEU A 138 5.09 2.28 -17.41
CA LEU A 138 3.89 2.19 -18.23
C LEU A 138 4.24 2.48 -19.70
N SER A 139 3.60 1.73 -20.62
CA SER A 139 3.62 2.04 -22.05
C SER A 139 2.40 2.89 -22.41
N ASP A 140 2.52 3.72 -23.44
CA ASP A 140 1.47 4.63 -23.95
C ASP A 140 0.06 3.99 -24.03
#